data_AF-A0A0S8HX92-F1
#
_entry.id   AF-A0A0S8HX92-F1
#
_cell.length_a   1.000
_cell.length_b   1.000
_cell.length_c   1.000
_cell.angle_alpha   90.00
_cell.angle_beta   90.00
_cell.angle_gamma   90.00
#
_symmetry.space_group_name_H-M   'P 1'
#
loop_
_entity.id
_entity.type
_entity.pdbx_description
1 polymer ?
#
loop_
_entity_poly.entity_id
_entity_poly.type
_entity_poly.pdbx_seq_one_letter_code
_entity_poly.pdbx_strand_id
1 'polypeptide(L)'
;MALFQKKKCDFCQMLHAQALKVLEGLDALYAWAAGGVDAQGEKVKDIEREADELRRIVIEELNQTFVTPFDRDDIFSLSRAIDDVMDYADRTVDEMEIYEVKPNSHVVEMIDILRKSARELSDAIRLIQKYPNIALEHATKAKAAENEMENAYHRALAELFKGTDTVYMLKMREIYRHLSNAADRGDEAADLIGDIVVKMT
;
A
#
# COMPACT_ATOMS: atom_id res chain seq x y z
N MET A 1 16.79 -33.76 -26.67
CA MET A 1 15.74 -33.14 -25.82
C MET A 1 16.41 -32.05 -25.01
N ALA A 2 16.26 -30.79 -25.42
CA ALA A 2 16.72 -29.68 -24.59
C ALA A 2 15.77 -29.58 -23.40
N LEU A 3 16.26 -29.89 -22.20
CA LEU A 3 15.55 -29.59 -20.96
C LEU A 3 15.32 -28.08 -20.95
N PHE A 4 14.05 -27.66 -21.06
CA PHE A 4 13.64 -26.29 -20.78
C PHE A 4 14.00 -26.01 -19.32
N GLN A 5 15.14 -25.38 -19.09
CA GLN A 5 15.48 -24.83 -17.79
C GLN A 5 14.61 -23.58 -17.63
N LYS A 6 13.36 -23.77 -17.19
CA LYS A 6 12.44 -22.66 -16.87
C LYS A 6 13.18 -21.77 -15.87
N LYS A 7 13.38 -20.49 -16.22
CA LYS A 7 14.02 -19.51 -15.34
C LYS A 7 13.27 -19.58 -14.00
N LYS A 8 13.99 -19.79 -12.89
CA LYS A 8 13.36 -19.94 -11.57
C LYS A 8 12.55 -18.68 -11.29
N CYS A 9 11.24 -18.82 -11.12
CA CYS A 9 10.36 -17.72 -10.77
C CYS A 9 10.68 -17.29 -9.33
N ASP A 10 10.98 -16.00 -9.15
CA ASP A 10 11.33 -15.44 -7.86
C ASP A 10 10.19 -14.56 -7.35
N PHE A 11 9.22 -15.21 -6.70
CA PHE A 11 8.04 -14.53 -6.16
C PHE A 11 8.40 -13.43 -5.15
N CYS A 12 9.51 -13.54 -4.42
CA CYS A 12 9.91 -12.47 -3.50
C CYS A 12 10.41 -11.24 -4.24
N GLN A 13 11.17 -11.43 -5.33
CA GLN A 13 11.55 -10.32 -6.19
C GLN A 13 10.32 -9.67 -6.83
N MET A 14 9.33 -10.46 -7.24
CA MET A 14 8.09 -9.94 -7.85
C MET A 14 7.23 -9.17 -6.85
N LEU A 15 7.00 -9.72 -5.66
CA LEU A 15 6.30 -9.03 -4.57
C LEU A 15 7.02 -7.76 -4.14
N HIS A 16 8.36 -7.79 -4.07
CA HIS A 16 9.15 -6.60 -3.77
C HIS A 16 9.01 -5.53 -4.87
N ALA A 17 8.99 -5.93 -6.15
CA ALA A 17 8.76 -5.00 -7.25
C ALA A 17 7.36 -4.37 -7.17
N GLN A 18 6.34 -5.15 -6.80
CA GLN A 18 4.98 -4.64 -6.55
C GLN A 18 5.00 -3.62 -5.40
N ALA A 19 5.59 -3.96 -4.24
CA ALA A 19 5.67 -3.07 -3.08
C ALA A 19 6.44 -1.76 -3.36
N LEU A 20 7.52 -1.83 -4.16
CA LEU A 20 8.23 -0.64 -4.62
C LEU A 20 7.36 0.26 -5.51
N LYS A 21 6.53 -0.34 -6.37
CA LYS A 21 5.61 0.40 -7.23
C LYS A 21 4.53 1.10 -6.40
N VAL A 22 4.01 0.44 -5.37
CA VAL A 22 3.08 1.07 -4.39
C VAL A 22 3.74 2.24 -3.66
N LEU A 23 4.99 2.09 -3.23
CA LEU A 23 5.74 3.19 -2.61
C LEU A 23 5.92 4.37 -3.58
N GLU A 24 6.20 4.12 -4.86
CA GLU A 24 6.27 5.15 -5.89
C GLU A 24 4.91 5.86 -6.08
N GLY A 25 3.81 5.11 -6.04
CA GLY A 25 2.46 5.65 -6.15
C GLY A 25 2.09 6.55 -4.96
N LEU A 26 2.43 6.13 -3.75
CA LEU A 26 2.23 6.95 -2.55
C LEU A 26 3.16 8.17 -2.53
N ASP A 27 4.39 8.07 -3.03
CA ASP A 27 5.28 9.22 -3.24
C ASP A 27 4.66 10.25 -4.21
N ALA A 28 4.03 9.78 -5.29
CA ALA A 28 3.31 10.62 -6.24
C ALA A 28 2.04 11.23 -5.60
N LEU A 29 1.27 10.46 -4.84
CA LEU A 29 0.08 10.93 -4.13
C LEU A 29 0.43 12.03 -3.11
N TYR A 30 1.51 11.87 -2.36
CA TYR A 30 1.96 12.89 -1.42
C TYR A 30 2.38 14.17 -2.13
N ALA A 31 3.13 14.04 -3.22
CA ALA A 31 3.54 15.20 -3.99
C ALA A 31 2.33 15.92 -4.62
N TRP A 32 1.29 15.20 -5.06
CA TRP A 32 0.02 15.76 -5.50
C TRP A 32 -0.67 16.51 -4.35
N ALA A 33 -0.80 15.86 -3.19
CA ALA A 33 -1.47 16.43 -2.03
C ALA A 33 -0.75 17.65 -1.45
N ALA A 34 0.58 17.69 -1.51
CA ALA A 34 1.41 18.80 -1.03
C ALA A 34 1.43 20.02 -1.98
N GLY A 35 0.62 20.02 -3.05
CA GLY A 35 0.52 21.12 -4.01
C GLY A 35 1.50 21.01 -5.17
N GLY A 36 1.91 19.79 -5.54
CA GLY A 36 2.54 19.52 -6.82
C GLY A 36 1.62 19.95 -7.97
N VAL A 37 2.19 20.63 -8.97
CA VAL A 37 1.51 21.19 -10.15
C VAL A 37 0.53 20.17 -10.77
N ASP A 38 -0.62 20.66 -11.28
CA ASP A 38 -1.81 20.08 -11.95
C ASP A 38 -1.69 18.81 -12.85
N ALA A 39 -0.59 18.05 -12.78
CA ALA A 39 -0.32 16.85 -13.56
C ALA A 39 0.06 15.62 -12.70
N GLN A 40 -0.05 15.69 -11.37
CA GLN A 40 0.34 14.56 -10.50
C GLN A 40 -0.79 13.56 -10.22
N GLY A 41 -2.07 13.95 -10.35
CA GLY A 41 -3.19 13.01 -10.19
C GLY A 41 -3.16 11.90 -11.25
N GLU A 42 -2.99 12.28 -12.52
CA GLU A 42 -2.80 11.30 -13.62
C GLU A 42 -1.57 10.42 -13.42
N LYS A 43 -0.52 10.93 -12.78
CA LYS A 43 0.66 10.12 -12.46
C LYS A 43 0.33 9.01 -11.46
N VAL A 44 -0.52 9.27 -10.46
CA VAL A 44 -0.97 8.23 -9.52
C VAL A 44 -1.72 7.13 -10.27
N LYS A 45 -2.63 7.51 -11.20
CA LYS A 45 -3.38 6.60 -12.06
C LYS A 45 -2.48 5.76 -12.97
N ASP A 46 -1.46 6.37 -13.57
CA ASP A 46 -0.50 5.64 -14.40
C ASP A 46 0.30 4.61 -13.58
N ILE A 47 0.69 4.98 -12.36
CA ILE A 47 1.41 4.08 -11.45
C ILE A 47 0.50 2.93 -10.96
N GLU A 48 -0.78 3.20 -10.69
CA GLU A 48 -1.76 2.17 -10.33
C GLU A 48 -1.83 1.11 -11.43
N ARG A 49 -2.02 1.51 -12.71
CA ARG A 49 -2.06 0.57 -13.83
C ARG A 49 -0.78 -0.26 -13.98
N GLU A 50 0.37 0.34 -13.68
CA GLU A 50 1.65 -0.39 -13.65
C GLU A 50 1.72 -1.40 -12.49
N ALA A 51 1.23 -1.04 -11.30
CA ALA A 51 1.15 -1.94 -10.15
C ALA A 51 0.21 -3.12 -10.41
N ASP A 52 -0.92 -2.83 -11.05
CA ASP A 52 -1.97 -3.79 -11.40
C ASP A 52 -1.45 -4.84 -12.40
N GLU A 53 -0.66 -4.40 -13.39
CA GLU A 53 0.02 -5.32 -14.33
C GLU A 53 1.10 -6.16 -13.63
N LEU A 54 1.88 -5.59 -12.68
CA LEU A 54 2.82 -6.37 -11.88
C LEU A 54 2.11 -7.46 -11.08
N ARG A 55 0.96 -7.14 -10.46
CA ARG A 55 0.14 -8.11 -9.76
C ARG A 55 -0.37 -9.19 -10.71
N ARG A 56 -0.91 -8.81 -11.86
CA ARG A 56 -1.38 -9.76 -12.87
C ARG A 56 -0.31 -10.77 -13.25
N ILE A 57 0.94 -10.32 -13.40
CA ILE A 57 2.09 -11.20 -13.67
C ILE A 57 2.35 -12.13 -12.48
N VAL A 58 2.29 -11.65 -11.23
CA VAL A 58 2.39 -12.51 -10.02
C VAL A 58 1.35 -13.63 -10.05
N ILE A 59 0.08 -13.29 -10.33
CA ILE A 59 -1.01 -14.26 -10.35
C ILE A 59 -0.83 -15.29 -11.48
N GLU A 60 -0.42 -14.85 -12.67
CA GLU A 60 -0.17 -15.76 -13.79
C GLU A 60 0.99 -16.72 -13.49
N GLU A 61 2.10 -16.23 -12.94
CA GLU A 61 3.22 -17.06 -12.53
C GLU A 61 2.85 -18.05 -11.42
N LEU A 62 2.00 -17.63 -10.47
CA LEU A 62 1.48 -18.48 -9.40
C LEU A 62 0.60 -19.62 -9.94
N ASN A 63 -0.18 -19.37 -10.99
CA ASN A 63 -1.00 -20.39 -11.66
C ASN A 63 -0.16 -21.40 -12.46
N GLN A 64 0.97 -20.94 -13.02
CA GLN A 64 1.85 -21.78 -13.84
C GLN A 64 2.99 -22.47 -13.07
N THR A 65 3.11 -22.20 -11.77
CA THR A 65 4.20 -22.71 -10.93
C THR A 65 3.69 -23.73 -9.92
N PHE A 66 4.26 -24.94 -9.96
CA PHE A 66 3.89 -26.03 -9.06
C PHE A 66 4.61 -25.97 -7.70
N VAL A 67 5.82 -25.40 -7.65
CA VAL A 67 6.64 -25.30 -6.43
C VAL A 67 6.95 -23.84 -6.15
N THR A 68 6.45 -23.32 -5.04
CA THR A 68 6.61 -21.93 -4.58
C THR A 68 7.60 -21.85 -3.40
N PRO A 69 8.22 -20.69 -3.13
CA PRO A 69 9.18 -20.52 -2.03
C PRO A 69 8.54 -20.60 -0.63
N PHE A 70 7.25 -20.26 -0.52
CA PHE A 70 6.39 -20.44 0.64
C PHE A 70 4.95 -20.70 0.14
N ASP A 71 3.98 -20.78 1.06
CA ASP A 71 2.59 -21.12 0.72
C ASP A 71 2.04 -20.21 -0.39
N ARG A 72 1.36 -20.82 -1.36
CA ARG A 72 0.80 -20.10 -2.51
C ARG A 72 -0.31 -19.13 -2.09
N ASP A 73 -1.07 -19.48 -1.07
CA ASP A 73 -2.17 -18.66 -0.56
C ASP A 73 -1.60 -17.43 0.17
N ASP A 74 -0.43 -17.57 0.80
CA ASP A 74 0.29 -16.44 1.40
C ASP A 74 0.83 -15.49 0.32
N ILE A 75 1.41 -16.01 -0.78
CA ILE A 75 1.85 -15.18 -1.92
C ILE A 75 0.66 -14.40 -2.50
N PHE A 76 -0.46 -15.08 -2.73
CA PHE A 76 -1.66 -14.49 -3.29
C PHE A 76 -2.22 -13.39 -2.38
N SER A 77 -2.36 -13.69 -1.09
CA SER A 77 -2.94 -12.77 -0.10
C SER A 77 -2.04 -11.56 0.11
N LEU A 78 -0.73 -11.77 0.21
CA LEU A 78 0.23 -10.67 0.35
C LEU A 78 0.24 -9.78 -0.90
N SER A 79 0.23 -10.37 -2.09
CA SER A 79 0.17 -9.59 -3.34
C SER A 79 -1.11 -8.76 -3.42
N ARG A 80 -2.24 -9.30 -2.97
CA ARG A 80 -3.52 -8.57 -2.91
C ARG A 80 -3.49 -7.44 -1.88
N ALA A 81 -2.98 -7.68 -0.67
CA ALA A 81 -2.94 -6.66 0.36
C ALA A 81 -2.04 -5.47 -0.04
N ILE A 82 -0.92 -5.75 -0.72
CA ILE A 82 -0.05 -4.70 -1.31
C ILE A 82 -0.82 -3.87 -2.36
N ASP A 83 -1.54 -4.55 -3.26
CA ASP A 83 -2.34 -3.95 -4.32
C ASP A 83 -3.44 -3.03 -3.78
N ASP A 84 -4.17 -3.51 -2.77
CA ASP A 84 -5.26 -2.76 -2.17
C ASP A 84 -4.77 -1.39 -1.64
N VAL A 85 -3.54 -1.28 -1.13
CA VAL A 85 -2.96 0.02 -0.72
C VAL A 85 -2.83 0.99 -1.90
N MET A 86 -2.41 0.50 -3.07
CA MET A 86 -2.30 1.32 -4.28
C MET A 86 -3.68 1.73 -4.81
N ASP A 87 -4.65 0.82 -4.80
CA ASP A 87 -6.06 1.10 -5.12
C ASP A 87 -6.61 2.25 -4.25
N TYR A 88 -6.35 2.21 -2.94
CA TYR A 88 -6.76 3.28 -2.03
C TYR A 88 -6.07 4.61 -2.37
N ALA A 89 -4.78 4.58 -2.72
CA ALA A 89 -4.03 5.76 -3.10
C ALA A 89 -4.61 6.43 -4.36
N ASP A 90 -4.91 5.64 -5.40
CA ASP A 90 -5.54 6.12 -6.63
C ASP A 90 -6.94 6.67 -6.38
N ARG A 91 -7.79 5.90 -5.69
CA ARG A 91 -9.16 6.33 -5.35
C ARG A 91 -9.20 7.60 -4.50
N THR A 92 -8.15 7.89 -3.73
CA THR A 92 -8.07 9.16 -2.99
C THR A 92 -8.10 10.35 -3.94
N VAL A 93 -7.37 10.28 -5.06
CA VAL A 93 -7.38 11.35 -6.08
C VAL A 93 -8.79 11.52 -6.65
N ASP A 94 -9.39 10.42 -7.09
CA ASP A 94 -10.74 10.42 -7.67
C ASP A 94 -11.79 10.95 -6.70
N GLU A 95 -11.81 10.48 -5.46
CA GLU A 95 -12.79 10.92 -4.47
C GLU A 95 -12.67 12.41 -4.16
N MET A 96 -11.45 12.94 -4.06
CA MET A 96 -11.24 14.37 -3.83
C MET A 96 -11.70 15.23 -5.01
N GLU A 97 -11.49 14.76 -6.25
CA GLU A 97 -12.00 15.39 -7.46
C GLU A 97 -13.53 15.34 -7.52
N ILE A 98 -14.14 14.17 -7.28
CA ILE A 98 -15.60 13.95 -7.27
C ILE A 98 -16.27 14.83 -6.21
N TYR A 99 -15.68 14.93 -5.03
CA TYR A 99 -16.21 15.76 -3.95
C TYR A 99 -15.84 17.24 -4.10
N GLU A 100 -15.05 17.62 -5.11
CA GLU A 100 -14.60 18.99 -5.34
C GLU A 100 -13.91 19.61 -4.09
N VAL A 101 -13.07 18.82 -3.40
CA VAL A 101 -12.32 19.24 -2.21
C VAL A 101 -10.82 19.21 -2.48
N LYS A 102 -10.08 20.05 -1.76
CA LYS A 102 -8.61 20.11 -1.87
C LYS A 102 -7.94 19.44 -0.67
N PRO A 103 -6.75 18.82 -0.86
CA PRO A 103 -5.92 18.35 0.23
C PRO A 103 -5.66 19.45 1.25
N ASN A 104 -5.85 19.11 2.52
CA ASN A 104 -5.45 19.96 3.65
C ASN A 104 -4.27 19.31 4.39
N SER A 105 -3.79 19.96 5.45
CA SER A 105 -2.65 19.44 6.22
C SER A 105 -2.87 18.04 6.80
N HIS A 106 -4.11 17.69 7.16
CA HIS A 106 -4.41 16.35 7.68
C HIS A 106 -4.37 15.28 6.59
N VAL A 107 -4.88 15.57 5.39
CA VAL A 107 -4.74 14.67 4.23
C VAL A 107 -3.27 14.40 3.92
N VAL A 108 -2.45 15.45 3.89
CA VAL A 108 -1.01 15.34 3.64
C VAL A 108 -0.30 14.52 4.73
N GLU A 109 -0.65 14.75 6.00
CA GLU A 109 -0.14 13.97 7.15
C GLU A 109 -0.48 12.49 7.02
N MET A 110 -1.74 12.16 6.73
CA MET A 110 -2.20 10.77 6.58
C MET A 110 -1.50 10.08 5.40
N ILE A 111 -1.37 10.74 4.25
CA ILE A 111 -0.64 10.17 3.11
C ILE A 111 0.84 9.92 3.46
N ASP A 112 1.48 10.79 4.24
CA ASP A 112 2.88 10.57 4.68
C ASP A 112 3.02 9.35 5.59
N ILE A 113 2.02 9.06 6.42
CA ILE A 113 1.96 7.85 7.24
C ILE A 113 1.89 6.60 6.34
N LEU A 114 1.03 6.60 5.32
CA LEU A 114 0.95 5.50 4.34
C LEU A 114 2.29 5.29 3.62
N ARG A 115 2.97 6.37 3.22
CA ARG A 115 4.30 6.30 2.58
C ARG A 115 5.35 5.62 3.45
N LYS A 116 5.38 5.97 4.74
CA LYS A 116 6.30 5.33 5.71
C LYS A 116 5.97 3.85 5.83
N SER A 117 4.69 3.50 5.96
CA SER A 117 4.25 2.10 6.01
C SER A 117 4.67 1.31 4.77
N ALA A 118 4.41 1.83 3.56
CA ALA A 118 4.78 1.17 2.31
C ALA A 118 6.29 0.97 2.14
N ARG A 119 7.10 1.91 2.64
CA ARG A 119 8.57 1.75 2.67
C ARG A 119 8.98 0.58 3.56
N GLU A 120 8.44 0.51 4.77
CA GLU A 120 8.72 -0.58 5.71
C GLU A 120 8.24 -1.94 5.15
N LEU A 121 7.06 -2.00 4.51
CA LEU A 121 6.57 -3.20 3.81
C LEU A 121 7.51 -3.64 2.69
N SER A 122 7.96 -2.71 1.84
CA SER A 122 8.91 -3.00 0.77
C SER A 122 10.22 -3.58 1.32
N ASP A 123 10.76 -3.01 2.39
CA ASP A 123 11.98 -3.50 3.03
C ASP A 123 11.77 -4.87 3.70
N ALA A 124 10.62 -5.10 4.34
CA ALA A 124 10.27 -6.40 4.90
C ALA A 124 10.24 -7.49 3.82
N ILE A 125 9.54 -7.26 2.71
CA ILE A 125 9.42 -8.22 1.59
C ILE A 125 10.79 -8.47 0.95
N ARG A 126 11.62 -7.44 0.79
CA ARG A 126 12.98 -7.56 0.26
C ARG A 126 13.86 -8.49 1.11
N LEU A 127 13.64 -8.49 2.42
CA LEU A 127 14.48 -9.20 3.39
C LEU A 127 13.93 -10.57 3.80
N ILE A 128 12.65 -10.86 3.55
CA ILE A 128 11.91 -12.00 4.10
C ILE A 128 12.61 -13.36 3.92
N GLN A 129 13.21 -13.61 2.75
CA GLN A 129 13.92 -14.87 2.49
C GLN A 129 15.28 -14.97 3.19
N LYS A 130 16.01 -13.85 3.30
CA LYS A 130 17.44 -13.86 3.68
C LYS A 130 17.64 -13.54 5.17
N TYR A 131 16.80 -12.67 5.71
CA TYR A 131 16.89 -12.17 7.07
C TYR A 131 15.49 -12.05 7.70
N PRO A 132 14.80 -13.17 7.94
CA PRO A 132 13.39 -13.18 8.36
C PRO A 132 13.12 -12.39 9.66
N ASN A 133 14.03 -12.44 10.64
CA ASN A 133 13.89 -11.66 11.87
C ASN A 133 13.96 -10.14 11.61
N ILE A 134 14.81 -9.71 10.67
CA ILE A 134 14.89 -8.28 10.29
C ILE A 134 13.65 -7.89 9.49
N ALA A 135 13.14 -8.78 8.63
CA ALA A 135 11.88 -8.56 7.92
C ALA A 135 10.70 -8.36 8.90
N LEU A 136 10.66 -9.13 9.99
CA LEU A 136 9.65 -8.99 11.04
C LEU A 136 9.74 -7.65 11.79
N GLU A 137 10.95 -7.13 12.03
CA GLU A 137 11.13 -5.78 12.59
C GLU A 137 10.53 -4.70 11.67
N HIS A 138 10.74 -4.82 10.36
CA HIS A 138 10.15 -3.91 9.37
C HIS A 138 8.62 -4.05 9.29
N ALA A 139 8.09 -5.28 9.27
CA ALA A 139 6.64 -5.53 9.31
C ALA A 139 6.01 -4.92 10.58
N THR A 140 6.67 -5.04 11.74
CA THR A 140 6.21 -4.43 13.00
C THR A 140 6.13 -2.90 12.89
N LYS A 141 7.09 -2.26 12.21
CA LYS A 141 7.06 -0.81 11.98
C LYS A 141 5.95 -0.40 11.00
N ALA A 142 5.71 -1.19 9.95
CA ALA A 142 4.60 -0.97 9.03
C ALA A 142 3.24 -1.03 9.75
N LYS A 143 3.05 -2.02 10.63
CA LYS A 143 1.89 -2.16 11.52
C LYS A 143 1.74 -1.00 12.50
N ALA A 144 2.84 -0.47 13.04
CA ALA A 144 2.79 0.71 13.91
C ALA A 144 2.23 1.97 13.20
N ALA A 145 2.31 2.04 11.87
CA ALA A 145 1.75 3.15 11.10
C ALA A 145 0.21 3.17 11.10
N GLU A 146 -0.48 2.04 11.28
CA GLU A 146 -1.94 2.00 11.45
C GLU A 146 -2.36 2.71 12.75
N ASN A 147 -1.65 2.45 13.84
CA ASN A 147 -1.88 3.15 15.10
C ASN A 147 -1.60 4.66 14.97
N GLU A 148 -0.56 5.05 14.23
CA GLU A 148 -0.28 6.45 13.92
C GLU A 148 -1.42 7.08 13.09
N MET A 149 -1.94 6.33 12.10
CA MET A 149 -3.06 6.73 11.24
C MET A 149 -4.33 6.94 12.04
N GLU A 150 -4.71 6.02 12.93
CA GLU A 150 -5.91 6.14 13.74
C GLU A 150 -5.87 7.43 14.59
N ASN A 151 -4.71 7.74 15.17
CA ASN A 151 -4.50 8.97 15.92
C ASN A 151 -4.60 10.22 15.03
N ALA A 152 -4.03 10.20 13.83
CA ALA A 152 -4.13 11.30 12.86
C ALA A 152 -5.60 11.50 12.40
N TYR A 153 -6.30 10.42 12.10
CA TYR A 153 -7.72 10.41 11.75
C TYR A 153 -8.59 11.05 12.84
N HIS A 154 -8.40 10.65 14.11
CA HIS A 154 -9.16 11.23 15.22
C HIS A 154 -8.86 12.73 15.43
N ARG A 155 -7.61 13.16 15.27
CA ARG A 155 -7.26 14.59 15.30
C ARG A 155 -7.94 15.36 14.17
N ALA A 156 -7.89 14.82 12.96
CA ALA A 156 -8.49 15.42 11.78
C ALA A 156 -10.01 15.57 11.92
N LEU A 157 -10.69 14.56 12.48
CA LEU A 157 -12.11 14.65 12.81
C LEU A 157 -12.39 15.70 13.89
N ALA A 158 -11.64 15.70 14.98
CA ALA A 158 -11.84 16.65 16.07
C ALA A 158 -11.74 18.10 15.60
N GLU A 159 -10.83 18.39 14.68
CA GLU A 159 -10.72 19.70 14.03
C GLU A 159 -11.89 19.96 13.06
N LEU A 160 -12.23 18.98 12.21
CA LEU A 160 -13.32 19.08 11.24
C LEU A 160 -14.66 19.43 11.91
N PHE A 161 -14.96 18.85 13.06
CA PHE A 161 -16.20 19.07 13.82
C PHE A 161 -16.26 20.42 14.57
N LYS A 162 -15.20 21.23 14.53
CA LYS A 162 -15.26 22.64 14.98
C LYS A 162 -15.87 23.56 13.92
N GLY A 163 -15.93 23.11 12.67
CA GLY A 163 -16.53 23.84 11.55
C GLY A 163 -18.05 23.85 11.60
N THR A 164 -18.65 24.66 10.71
CA THR A 164 -20.12 24.80 10.59
C THR A 164 -20.66 24.37 9.23
N ASP A 165 -19.80 24.17 8.22
CA ASP A 165 -20.19 23.68 6.90
C ASP A 165 -20.37 22.15 6.92
N THR A 166 -21.60 21.71 7.12
CA THR A 166 -21.94 20.28 7.20
C THR A 166 -21.66 19.52 5.90
N VAL A 167 -21.78 20.15 4.73
CA VAL A 167 -21.52 19.47 3.45
C VAL A 167 -20.03 19.20 3.28
N TYR A 168 -19.19 20.20 3.57
CA TYR A 168 -17.74 20.02 3.61
C TYR A 168 -17.32 18.98 4.65
N MET A 169 -17.94 18.99 5.83
CA MET A 169 -17.67 18.01 6.89
C MET A 169 -17.98 16.58 6.44
N LEU A 170 -19.10 16.35 5.74
CA LEU A 170 -19.43 15.02 5.22
C LEU A 170 -18.39 14.56 4.20
N LYS A 171 -18.04 15.40 3.22
CA LYS A 171 -17.03 15.09 2.19
C LYS A 171 -15.68 14.74 2.81
N MET A 172 -15.16 15.60 3.68
CA MET A 172 -13.83 15.38 4.29
C MET A 172 -13.80 14.21 5.25
N ARG A 173 -14.90 13.94 5.96
CA ARG A 173 -14.99 12.75 6.82
C ARG A 173 -14.82 11.47 6.01
N GLU A 174 -15.44 11.38 4.83
CA GLU A 174 -15.28 10.22 3.95
C GLU A 174 -13.83 10.09 3.46
N ILE A 175 -13.19 11.18 3.02
CA ILE A 175 -11.76 11.18 2.63
C ILE A 175 -10.86 10.71 3.77
N TYR A 176 -11.05 11.22 4.99
CA TYR A 176 -10.26 10.79 6.14
C TYR A 176 -10.48 9.31 6.47
N ARG A 177 -11.73 8.83 6.38
CA ARG A 177 -12.03 7.41 6.63
C ARG A 177 -11.41 6.53 5.55
N HIS A 178 -11.44 6.94 4.29
CA HIS A 178 -10.82 6.24 3.17
C HIS A 178 -9.31 6.07 3.37
N LEU A 179 -8.61 7.14 3.72
CA LEU A 179 -7.17 7.09 4.05
C LEU A 179 -6.86 6.23 5.28
N SER A 180 -7.73 6.25 6.29
CA SER A 180 -7.61 5.36 7.45
C SER A 180 -7.73 3.89 7.03
N ASN A 181 -8.72 3.54 6.21
CA ASN A 181 -8.92 2.18 5.72
C ASN A 181 -7.75 1.70 4.83
N ALA A 182 -7.03 2.62 4.17
CA ALA A 182 -5.82 2.29 3.43
C ALA A 182 -4.70 1.81 4.37
N ALA A 183 -4.59 2.38 5.57
CA ALA A 183 -3.60 1.95 6.56
C ALA A 183 -3.91 0.55 7.09
N ASP A 184 -5.20 0.20 7.24
CA ASP A 184 -5.62 -1.17 7.61
C ASP A 184 -5.12 -2.21 6.59
N ARG A 185 -5.04 -1.87 5.30
CA ARG A 185 -4.47 -2.75 4.26
C ARG A 185 -2.96 -2.91 4.40
N GLY A 186 -2.29 -1.83 4.78
CA GLY A 186 -0.86 -1.87 5.13
C GLY A 186 -0.59 -2.76 6.35
N ASP A 187 -1.48 -2.71 7.36
CA ASP A 187 -1.43 -3.60 8.52
C ASP A 187 -1.67 -5.06 8.14
N GLU A 188 -2.68 -5.34 7.32
CA GLU A 188 -2.96 -6.68 6.80
C GLU A 188 -1.75 -7.27 6.05
N ALA A 189 -1.09 -6.46 5.22
CA ALA A 189 0.14 -6.87 4.54
C ALA A 189 1.28 -7.19 5.53
N ALA A 190 1.41 -6.40 6.61
CA ALA A 190 2.41 -6.64 7.65
C ALA A 190 2.16 -7.94 8.42
N ASP A 191 0.90 -8.23 8.78
CA ASP A 191 0.51 -9.46 9.45
C ASP A 191 0.79 -10.68 8.56
N LEU A 192 0.48 -10.61 7.27
CA LEU A 192 0.78 -11.67 6.30
C LEU A 192 2.29 -11.95 6.19
N ILE A 193 3.13 -10.92 6.26
CA ILE A 193 4.59 -11.09 6.32
C ILE A 193 5.00 -11.83 7.60
N GLY A 194 4.40 -11.47 8.73
CA GLY A 194 4.62 -12.16 10.00
C GLY A 194 4.27 -13.66 9.93
N ASP A 195 3.10 -13.97 9.37
CA ASP A 195 2.63 -15.34 9.19
C ASP A 195 3.57 -16.17 8.29
N ILE A 196 4.04 -15.58 7.18
CA ILE A 196 5.03 -16.23 6.30
C ILE A 196 6.31 -16.55 7.08
N VAL A 197 6.84 -15.58 7.84
CA VAL A 197 8.07 -15.77 8.63
C VAL A 197 7.91 -16.89 9.66
N VAL A 198 6.77 -16.95 10.35
CA VAL A 198 6.47 -18.02 11.31
C VAL A 198 6.44 -19.39 10.63
N LYS A 199 5.83 -19.51 9.45
CA LYS A 199 5.77 -20.77 8.68
C LYS A 199 7.11 -21.21 8.10
N MET A 200 8.05 -20.28 7.90
CA MET A 200 9.40 -20.58 7.41
C MET A 200 10.35 -21.10 8.48
N THR A 201 10.00 -20.92 9.76
CA THR A 201 10.83 -21.30 10.92
C THR A 201 10.46 -22.68 11.44
#